data_AF-W1NXS8-F1
#
_entry.id   AF-W1NXS8-F1
#
_cell.length_a   1.000
_cell.length_b   1.000
_cell.length_c   1.000
_cell.angle_alpha   90.00
_cell.angle_beta   90.00
_cell.angle_gamma   90.00
#
_symmetry.space_group_name_H-M   'P 1'
#
loop_
_entity.id
_entity.type
_entity.pdbx_description
1 polymer ?
#
loop_
_entity_poly.entity_id
_entity_poly.type
_entity_poly.pdbx_seq_one_letter_code
_entity_poly.pdbx_strand_id
1 'polypeptide(L)'
;MDSIHLILLPLLLFLSHFPLVTEAQKPVAMADSPFSDALKNLQKQIGYQFQDPILLQQAMTHASFSIENNKALHIAGVNLIETAITLKYLNQNRDIEAKDLALKLLELTTEKACKESGVRLGLQKVVRVATRTDTSTAICGAFRALFGAIALDSGKADAAIDVFSKISGSGLVFYL
;
A
#
# COMPACT_ATOMS: atom_id res chain seq x y z
N MET A 1 -33.68 1.05 -69.56
CA MET A 1 -34.91 1.84 -69.70
C MET A 1 -35.89 1.21 -68.73
N ASP A 2 -36.31 1.74 -67.58
CA ASP A 2 -36.29 3.08 -66.98
C ASP A 2 -36.48 2.86 -65.46
N SER A 3 -35.63 3.38 -64.57
CA SER A 3 -35.71 4.68 -63.88
C SER A 3 -36.85 4.88 -62.85
N ILE A 4 -36.43 4.89 -61.58
CA ILE A 4 -36.77 5.85 -60.47
C ILE A 4 -38.07 5.64 -59.64
N HIS A 5 -37.90 5.46 -58.32
CA HIS A 5 -38.35 6.35 -57.20
C HIS A 5 -38.13 5.62 -55.84
N LEU A 6 -37.05 5.92 -55.11
CA LEU A 6 -36.93 6.97 -54.08
C LEU A 6 -37.79 6.69 -52.83
N ILE A 7 -37.16 6.29 -51.71
CA ILE A 7 -37.28 6.92 -50.39
C ILE A 7 -35.97 6.58 -49.64
N LEU A 8 -35.05 7.52 -49.66
CA LEU A 8 -33.87 7.56 -48.80
C LEU A 8 -34.28 8.42 -47.59
N LEU A 9 -34.44 7.82 -46.42
CA LEU A 9 -34.66 8.57 -45.19
C LEU A 9 -33.30 9.10 -44.71
N PRO A 10 -33.10 10.41 -44.48
CA PRO A 10 -31.86 10.91 -43.93
C PRO A 10 -31.89 10.70 -42.41
N LEU A 11 -31.16 9.72 -41.88
CA LEU A 11 -30.88 9.74 -40.44
C LEU A 11 -29.82 10.81 -40.20
N LEU A 12 -30.32 11.96 -39.74
CA LEU A 12 -29.56 13.14 -39.39
C LEU A 12 -28.38 12.81 -38.46
N LEU A 13 -27.24 13.35 -38.86
CA LEU A 13 -26.00 13.53 -38.11
C LEU A 13 -26.27 13.96 -36.66
N PHE A 14 -26.02 13.06 -35.72
CA PHE A 14 -25.65 13.44 -34.35
C PHE A 14 -24.20 13.03 -34.10
N LEU A 15 -23.29 13.78 -34.72
CA LEU A 15 -21.91 13.91 -34.26
C LEU A 15 -21.90 14.81 -33.01
N SER A 16 -22.40 14.28 -31.88
CA SER A 16 -22.08 14.88 -30.59
C SER A 16 -20.65 14.49 -30.24
N HIS A 17 -19.76 15.38 -30.64
CA HIS A 17 -18.44 15.67 -30.10
C HIS A 17 -18.23 15.11 -28.69
N PHE A 18 -17.73 13.87 -28.59
CA PHE A 18 -16.92 13.48 -27.45
C PHE A 18 -15.53 14.08 -27.68
N PRO A 19 -15.04 15.00 -26.85
CA PRO A 19 -13.63 15.31 -26.89
C PRO A 19 -12.90 14.06 -26.43
N LEU A 20 -12.18 13.46 -27.37
CA LEU A 20 -11.16 12.45 -27.12
C LEU A 20 -10.07 13.14 -26.28
N VAL A 21 -10.25 13.19 -24.96
CA VAL A 21 -9.17 13.55 -24.04
C VAL A 21 -8.25 12.33 -23.95
N THR A 22 -7.46 12.13 -25.01
CA THR A 22 -6.18 11.45 -24.89
C THR A 22 -5.19 12.45 -24.33
N GLU A 23 -5.34 12.78 -23.05
CA GLU A 23 -4.16 13.14 -22.29
C GLU A 23 -3.50 11.81 -21.93
N ALA A 24 -2.67 11.32 -22.84
CA ALA A 24 -1.65 10.36 -22.49
C ALA A 24 -0.83 11.04 -21.39
N GLN A 25 -1.15 10.73 -20.13
CA GLN A 25 -0.31 11.08 -19.00
C GLN A 25 1.06 10.50 -19.32
N LYS A 26 1.96 11.37 -19.77
CA LYS A 26 3.39 11.13 -19.76
C LYS A 26 3.70 10.49 -18.40
N PRO A 27 4.45 9.38 -18.33
CA PRO A 27 4.92 8.90 -17.05
C PRO A 27 5.69 10.08 -16.45
N VAL A 28 5.13 10.68 -15.41
CA VAL A 28 5.85 11.67 -14.62
C VAL A 28 7.00 10.87 -14.06
N ALA A 29 8.15 11.00 -14.71
CA ALA A 29 9.37 10.39 -14.26
C ALA A 29 9.48 10.72 -12.77
N MET A 30 9.73 9.70 -11.95
CA MET A 30 10.12 9.85 -10.54
C MET A 30 11.48 10.55 -10.41
N ALA A 31 11.71 11.61 -11.18
CA ALA A 31 12.96 12.33 -11.25
C ALA A 31 12.94 13.38 -10.13
N ASP A 32 13.62 13.01 -9.05
CA ASP A 32 14.28 13.88 -8.07
C ASP A 32 13.36 14.83 -7.29
N SER A 33 12.52 14.24 -6.43
CA SER A 33 11.90 14.95 -5.31
C SER A 33 12.40 14.39 -3.97
N PRO A 34 12.40 15.20 -2.88
CA PRO A 34 12.72 14.70 -1.54
C PRO A 34 11.89 13.50 -1.13
N PHE A 35 10.64 13.42 -1.61
CA PHE A 35 9.76 12.27 -1.37
C PHE A 35 10.22 11.01 -2.10
N SER A 36 10.60 11.12 -3.39
CA SER A 36 11.16 9.98 -4.15
C SER A 36 12.42 9.43 -3.48
N ASP A 37 13.31 10.30 -3.00
CA ASP A 37 14.54 9.87 -2.32
C ASP A 37 14.27 9.23 -0.96
N ALA A 38 13.27 9.73 -0.22
CA ALA A 38 12.80 9.09 1.00
C ALA A 38 12.25 7.68 0.73
N LEU A 39 11.50 7.48 -0.37
CA LEU A 39 11.01 6.15 -0.76
C LEU A 39 12.16 5.21 -1.18
N LYS A 40 13.16 5.70 -1.93
CA LYS A 40 14.36 4.91 -2.27
C LYS A 40 15.12 4.47 -1.01
N ASN A 41 15.25 5.36 -0.03
CA ASN A 41 15.90 5.03 1.24
C ASN A 41 15.08 4.02 2.06
N LEU A 42 13.75 4.16 2.08
CA LEU A 42 12.87 3.21 2.75
C LEU A 42 13.02 1.80 2.15
N GLN A 43 13.06 1.67 0.82
CA GLN A 43 13.32 0.38 0.13
C GLN A 43 14.63 -0.27 0.55
N LYS A 44 15.71 0.53 0.67
CA LYS A 44 17.00 0.05 1.18
C LYS A 44 16.90 -0.43 2.63
N GLN A 45 16.21 0.33 3.48
CA GLN A 45 16.06 0.02 4.91
C GLN A 45 15.26 -1.27 5.16
N ILE A 46 14.19 -1.50 4.40
CA ILE A 46 13.38 -2.72 4.51
C ILE A 46 13.98 -3.90 3.73
N GLY A 47 14.95 -3.62 2.85
CA GLY A 47 15.60 -4.64 2.02
C GLY A 47 14.66 -5.23 0.95
N TYR A 48 13.71 -4.45 0.45
CA TYR A 48 12.77 -4.82 -0.60
C TYR A 48 12.77 -3.74 -1.68
N GLN A 49 12.98 -4.13 -2.94
CA GLN A 49 12.93 -3.23 -4.09
C GLN A 49 11.60 -3.48 -4.82
N PHE A 50 10.76 -2.45 -4.90
CA PHE A 50 9.48 -2.51 -5.58
C PHE A 50 9.66 -2.58 -7.09
N GLN A 51 8.92 -3.47 -7.74
CA GLN A 51 8.80 -3.52 -9.20
C GLN A 51 7.92 -2.38 -9.72
N ASP A 52 6.85 -2.07 -8.99
CA ASP A 52 6.00 -0.91 -9.15
C ASP A 52 6.15 0.06 -7.95
N PRO A 53 7.03 1.07 -8.07
CA PRO A 53 7.24 2.08 -7.03
C PRO A 53 6.00 2.89 -6.66
N ILE A 54 4.96 2.91 -7.52
CA ILE A 54 3.70 3.58 -7.22
C ILE A 54 2.99 2.94 -6.04
N LEU A 55 3.12 1.62 -5.85
CA LEU A 55 2.55 0.91 -4.70
C LEU A 55 3.14 1.39 -3.38
N LEU A 56 4.46 1.64 -3.34
CA LEU A 56 5.12 2.19 -2.16
C LEU A 56 4.68 3.64 -1.91
N GLN A 57 4.57 4.45 -2.96
CA GLN A 57 4.03 5.81 -2.87
C GLN A 57 2.60 5.79 -2.30
N GLN A 58 1.74 4.92 -2.80
CA GLN A 58 0.36 4.76 -2.31
C GLN A 58 0.34 4.33 -0.85
N ALA A 59 1.16 3.34 -0.45
CA ALA A 59 1.28 2.90 0.94
C ALA A 59 1.66 4.05 1.90
N MET A 60 2.51 4.97 1.45
CA MET A 60 2.96 6.14 2.21
C MET A 60 2.03 7.35 2.08
N THR A 61 0.86 7.22 1.45
CA THR A 61 -0.09 8.32 1.25
C THR A 61 -1.37 8.09 2.04
N HIS A 62 -1.65 8.97 3.02
CA HIS A 62 -2.87 8.91 3.82
C HIS A 62 -4.10 9.42 3.03
N ALA A 63 -5.30 8.94 3.38
CA ALA A 63 -6.54 9.34 2.72
C ALA A 63 -6.91 10.83 2.85
N SER A 64 -6.33 11.55 3.81
CA SER A 64 -6.48 13.00 3.88
C SER A 64 -5.65 13.74 2.81
N PHE A 65 -4.59 13.11 2.29
CA PHE A 65 -3.70 13.71 1.30
C PHE A 65 -4.18 13.49 -0.14
N SER A 66 -4.69 12.31 -0.46
CA SER A 66 -5.11 11.94 -1.83
C SER A 66 -6.22 10.89 -1.83
N ILE A 67 -6.99 10.84 -2.92
CA ILE A 67 -7.92 9.74 -3.20
C ILE A 67 -7.19 8.43 -3.49
N GLU A 68 -6.02 8.50 -4.11
CA GLU A 68 -5.08 7.39 -4.25
C GLU A 68 -4.26 7.29 -2.96
N ASN A 69 -4.69 6.41 -2.06
CA ASN A 69 -4.16 6.31 -0.71
C ASN A 69 -4.06 4.86 -0.23
N ASN A 70 -3.51 4.73 0.97
CA ASN A 70 -3.14 3.47 1.56
C ASN A 70 -4.28 2.64 2.17
N LYS A 71 -5.55 3.07 2.13
CA LYS A 71 -6.65 2.37 2.82
C LYS A 71 -6.83 0.92 2.37
N ALA A 72 -6.80 0.64 1.08
CA ALA A 72 -6.96 -0.72 0.57
C ALA A 72 -5.76 -1.60 0.92
N LEU A 73 -4.54 -1.09 0.71
CA LEU A 73 -3.29 -1.76 1.04
C LEU A 73 -3.17 -2.04 2.55
N HIS A 74 -3.64 -1.11 3.38
CA HIS A 74 -3.69 -1.25 4.82
C HIS A 74 -4.50 -2.47 5.26
N ILE A 75 -5.68 -2.68 4.68
CA ILE A 75 -6.55 -3.83 5.02
C ILE A 75 -5.82 -5.15 4.74
N ALA A 76 -5.17 -5.28 3.58
CA ALA A 76 -4.37 -6.46 3.27
C ALA A 76 -3.19 -6.63 4.25
N GLY A 77 -2.52 -5.51 4.57
CA GLY A 77 -1.39 -5.47 5.49
C GLY A 77 -1.70 -5.93 6.91
N VAL A 78 -2.89 -5.63 7.44
CA VAL A 78 -3.34 -6.12 8.76
C VAL A 78 -3.27 -7.64 8.80
N ASN A 79 -3.90 -8.31 7.84
CA ASN A 79 -3.98 -9.77 7.80
C ASN A 79 -2.60 -10.41 7.60
N LEU A 80 -1.73 -9.80 6.80
CA LEU A 80 -0.36 -10.30 6.56
C LEU A 80 0.50 -10.21 7.82
N ILE A 81 0.42 -9.12 8.57
CA ILE A 81 1.13 -8.95 9.83
C ILE A 81 0.64 -9.97 10.86
N GLU A 82 -0.67 -10.13 11.02
CA GLU A 82 -1.24 -11.14 11.92
C GLU A 82 -0.79 -12.55 11.55
N THR A 83 -0.79 -12.88 10.25
CA THR A 83 -0.30 -14.17 9.74
C THR A 83 1.17 -14.37 10.08
N ALA A 84 2.03 -13.36 9.87
CA ALA A 84 3.45 -13.44 10.19
C ALA A 84 3.69 -13.71 11.69
N ILE A 85 2.94 -13.02 12.56
CA ILE A 85 2.99 -13.25 14.02
C ILE A 85 2.58 -14.67 14.35
N THR A 86 1.43 -15.11 13.85
CA THR A 86 0.89 -16.44 14.14
C THR A 86 1.84 -17.54 13.70
N LEU A 87 2.37 -17.45 12.48
CA LEU A 87 3.34 -18.42 11.97
C LEU A 87 4.63 -18.43 12.80
N LYS A 88 5.13 -17.26 13.25
CA LYS A 88 6.30 -17.18 14.13
C LYS A 88 6.07 -17.96 15.43
N TYR A 89 4.97 -17.69 16.14
CA TYR A 89 4.69 -18.34 17.43
C TYR A 89 4.43 -19.84 17.27
N LEU A 90 3.68 -20.24 16.24
CA LEU A 90 3.43 -21.67 15.95
C LEU A 90 4.70 -22.43 15.56
N ASN A 91 5.63 -21.78 14.85
CA ASN A 91 6.92 -22.39 14.52
C ASN A 91 7.83 -22.53 15.75
N GLN A 92 7.72 -21.63 16.74
CA GLN A 92 8.47 -21.69 17.99
C GLN A 92 7.87 -22.70 18.98
N ASN A 93 6.55 -22.77 19.06
CA ASN A 93 5.82 -23.71 19.90
C ASN A 93 4.56 -24.20 19.17
N ARG A 94 4.60 -25.44 18.68
CA ARG A 94 3.47 -26.06 17.98
C ARG A 94 2.29 -26.38 18.90
N ASP A 95 2.54 -26.48 20.20
CA ASP A 95 1.55 -26.83 21.22
C ASP A 95 1.02 -25.58 21.96
N ILE A 96 1.28 -24.37 21.45
CA ILE A 96 0.72 -23.14 22.03
C ILE A 96 -0.81 -23.20 22.07
N GLU A 97 -1.39 -22.86 23.22
CA GLU A 97 -2.84 -22.79 23.33
C GLU A 97 -3.41 -21.65 22.47
N ALA A 98 -4.54 -21.90 21.81
CA ALA A 98 -5.19 -20.90 20.96
C ALA A 98 -5.48 -19.58 21.70
N LYS A 99 -5.81 -19.67 22.99
CA LYS A 99 -6.02 -18.50 23.87
C LYS A 99 -4.75 -17.66 24.02
N ASP A 100 -3.61 -18.30 24.27
CA ASP A 100 -2.34 -17.60 24.47
C ASP A 100 -1.84 -16.97 23.17
N LEU A 101 -2.02 -17.66 22.05
CA LEU A 101 -1.76 -17.11 20.72
C LEU A 101 -2.63 -15.88 20.43
N ALA A 102 -3.92 -15.92 20.76
CA ALA A 102 -4.82 -14.79 20.58
C ALA A 102 -4.43 -13.59 21.48
N LEU A 103 -4.01 -13.84 22.72
CA LEU A 103 -3.49 -12.79 23.60
C LEU A 103 -2.23 -12.14 23.02
N LYS A 104 -1.32 -12.94 22.44
CA LYS A 104 -0.13 -12.42 21.75
C LYS A 104 -0.49 -11.56 20.54
N LEU A 105 -1.44 -12.00 19.72
CA LEU A 105 -1.92 -11.17 18.61
C LEU A 105 -2.47 -9.84 19.11
N LEU A 106 -3.39 -9.86 20.09
CA LEU A 106 -3.98 -8.64 20.66
C LEU A 106 -2.94 -7.67 21.22
N GLU A 107 -1.89 -8.18 21.88
CA GLU A 107 -0.78 -7.40 22.41
C GLU A 107 0.04 -6.72 21.30
N LEU A 108 0.36 -7.48 20.25
CA LEU A 108 1.36 -7.12 19.25
C LEU A 108 0.79 -6.35 18.06
N THR A 109 -0.53 -6.39 17.85
CA THR A 109 -1.21 -5.68 16.76
C THR A 109 -1.92 -4.41 17.19
N THR A 110 -1.76 -3.98 18.45
CA THR A 110 -2.32 -2.71 18.93
C THR A 110 -1.89 -1.53 18.07
N GLU A 111 -2.74 -0.51 18.00
CA GLU A 111 -2.44 0.75 17.30
C GLU A 111 -1.14 1.39 17.80
N LYS A 112 -0.88 1.30 19.11
CA LYS A 112 0.34 1.78 19.75
C LYS A 112 1.58 1.02 19.25
N ALA A 113 1.58 -0.32 19.34
CA ALA A 113 2.71 -1.15 18.91
C ALA A 113 3.01 -0.96 17.40
N CYS A 114 1.95 -0.88 16.60
CA CYS A 114 2.05 -0.60 15.17
C CYS A 114 2.64 0.80 14.88
N LYS A 115 2.19 1.84 15.57
CA LYS A 115 2.74 3.20 15.45
C LYS A 115 4.20 3.24 15.86
N GLU A 116 4.58 2.63 16.98
CA GLU A 116 5.96 2.57 17.46
C GLU A 116 6.87 1.87 16.45
N SER A 117 6.39 0.80 15.83
CA SER A 117 7.09 0.08 14.76
C SER A 117 7.29 0.95 13.51
N GLY A 118 6.26 1.68 13.09
CA GLY A 118 6.38 2.67 12.01
C GLY A 118 7.34 3.82 12.34
N VAL A 119 7.37 4.29 13.59
CA VAL A 119 8.32 5.33 14.03
C VAL A 119 9.76 4.85 13.97
N ARG A 120 10.03 3.60 14.38
CA ARG A 120 11.36 2.98 14.29
C ARG A 120 11.85 2.81 12.86
N LEU A 121 10.93 2.55 11.93
CA LEU A 121 11.21 2.60 10.49
C LEU A 121 11.35 4.02 9.92
N GLY A 122 11.12 5.07 10.72
CA GLY A 122 11.24 6.45 10.26
C GLY A 122 10.05 6.95 9.43
N LEU A 123 8.92 6.24 9.43
CA LEU A 123 7.76 6.55 8.58
C LEU A 123 7.15 7.93 8.86
N GLN A 124 7.34 8.50 10.05
CA GLN A 124 6.94 9.87 10.37
C GLN A 124 7.56 10.94 9.45
N LYS A 125 8.66 10.61 8.75
CA LYS A 125 9.33 11.49 7.79
C LYS A 125 8.93 11.22 6.34
N VAL A 126 8.22 10.12 6.07
CA VAL A 126 7.90 9.62 4.73
C VAL A 126 6.41 9.75 4.43
N VAL A 127 5.55 9.52 5.42
CA VAL A 127 4.10 9.51 5.23
C VAL A 127 3.58 10.90 4.86
N ARG A 128 2.81 10.96 3.78
CA ARG A 128 2.14 12.18 3.30
C ARG A 128 0.75 12.27 3.89
N VAL A 129 0.46 13.41 4.51
CA VAL A 129 -0.84 13.79 5.07
C VAL A 129 -1.19 15.22 4.67
N ALA A 130 -2.47 15.57 4.62
CA ALA A 130 -2.86 16.97 4.40
C ALA A 130 -2.37 17.89 5.53
N THR A 131 -2.23 19.18 5.23
CA THR A 131 -1.65 20.20 6.13
C THR A 131 -2.26 20.24 7.53
N ARG A 132 -3.55 19.92 7.68
CA ARG A 132 -4.27 19.94 8.96
C ARG A 132 -4.40 18.57 9.63
N THR A 133 -3.82 17.53 9.05
CA THR A 133 -3.85 16.17 9.59
C THR A 133 -2.60 15.91 10.42
N ASP A 134 -2.78 15.37 11.63
CA ASP A 134 -1.65 14.90 12.43
C ASP A 134 -1.04 13.65 11.81
N THR A 135 0.20 13.76 11.31
CA THR A 135 0.98 12.64 10.77
C THR A 135 1.04 11.46 11.74
N SER A 136 1.05 11.71 13.05
CA SER A 136 1.15 10.67 14.07
C SER A 136 0.00 9.66 14.04
N THR A 137 -1.16 10.05 13.48
CA THR A 137 -2.34 9.18 13.29
C THR A 137 -2.27 8.34 12.01
N ALA A 138 -1.39 8.69 11.06
CA ALA A 138 -1.27 8.01 9.77
C ALA A 138 -0.16 6.95 9.75
N ILE A 139 0.75 6.96 10.73
CA ILE A 139 1.94 6.09 10.77
C ILE A 139 1.56 4.62 10.78
N CYS A 140 0.66 4.20 11.66
CA CYS A 140 0.26 2.80 11.75
C CYS A 140 -0.47 2.34 10.47
N GLY A 141 -1.31 3.23 9.92
CA GLY A 141 -1.94 3.06 8.61
C GLY A 141 -0.94 2.71 7.52
N ALA A 142 0.09 3.54 7.37
CA ALA A 142 1.16 3.38 6.39
C ALA A 142 2.06 2.17 6.67
N PHE A 143 2.35 1.88 7.94
CA PHE A 143 3.12 0.70 8.33
C PHE A 143 2.43 -0.59 7.88
N ARG A 144 1.13 -0.75 8.17
CA ARG A 144 0.35 -1.89 7.69
C ARG A 144 0.32 -1.91 6.16
N ALA A 145 0.04 -0.77 5.53
CA ALA A 145 -0.06 -0.68 4.08
C ALA A 145 1.23 -1.04 3.33
N LEU A 146 2.40 -0.83 3.94
CA LEU A 146 3.68 -1.25 3.37
C LEU A 146 3.69 -2.75 3.05
N PHE A 147 3.20 -3.59 3.97
CA PHE A 147 3.18 -5.04 3.78
C PHE A 147 2.12 -5.48 2.77
N GLY A 148 0.96 -4.79 2.75
CA GLY A 148 -0.02 -4.98 1.68
C GLY A 148 0.55 -4.63 0.30
N ALA A 149 1.33 -3.55 0.21
CA ALA A 149 1.99 -3.14 -1.02
C ALA A 149 3.05 -4.14 -1.47
N ILE A 150 3.88 -4.67 -0.56
CA ILE A 150 4.89 -5.70 -0.88
C ILE A 150 4.22 -6.97 -1.40
N ALA A 151 3.14 -7.43 -0.76
CA ALA A 151 2.44 -8.62 -1.20
C ALA A 151 1.82 -8.44 -2.59
N LEU A 152 1.25 -7.25 -2.87
CA LEU A 152 0.70 -6.92 -4.18
C LEU A 152 1.79 -6.81 -5.26
N ASP A 153 2.90 -6.13 -4.95
CA ASP A 153 4.03 -5.92 -5.85
C ASP A 153 4.73 -7.23 -6.24
N SER A 154 4.90 -8.13 -5.28
CA SER A 154 5.52 -9.44 -5.51
C SER A 154 4.55 -10.51 -6.03
N GLY A 155 3.24 -10.28 -5.89
CA GLY A 155 2.20 -11.28 -6.09
C GLY A 155 2.21 -12.42 -5.06
N LYS A 156 2.92 -12.28 -3.93
CA LYS A 156 3.12 -13.33 -2.93
C LYS A 156 2.99 -12.80 -1.50
N ALA A 157 2.13 -13.43 -0.70
CA ALA A 157 2.01 -13.10 0.73
C ALA A 157 3.33 -13.33 1.49
N ASP A 158 4.05 -14.39 1.15
CA ASP A 158 5.31 -14.79 1.81
C ASP A 158 6.37 -13.69 1.73
N ALA A 159 6.45 -12.94 0.62
CA ALA A 159 7.41 -11.85 0.49
C ALA A 159 7.18 -10.75 1.55
N ALA A 160 5.91 -10.43 1.86
CA ALA A 160 5.57 -9.47 2.90
C ALA A 160 5.88 -10.03 4.29
N ILE A 161 5.59 -11.31 4.54
CA ILE A 161 5.87 -12.01 5.80
C ILE A 161 7.39 -12.07 6.07
N ASP A 162 8.19 -12.36 5.05
CA ASP A 162 9.65 -12.42 5.15
C ASP A 162 10.25 -11.04 5.47
N VAL A 163 9.79 -9.99 4.76
CA VAL A 163 10.24 -8.62 5.04
C VAL A 163 9.84 -8.20 6.46
N PHE A 164 8.60 -8.49 6.88
CA PHE A 164 8.13 -8.21 8.23
C PHE A 164 9.00 -8.90 9.28
N SER A 165 9.23 -10.20 9.12
CA SER A 165 10.03 -11.01 10.05
C SER A 165 11.47 -10.51 10.15
N LYS A 166 12.07 -10.13 9.02
CA LYS A 166 13.44 -9.60 8.95
C LYS A 166 13.58 -8.28 9.73
N ILE A 167 12.67 -7.33 9.52
CA ILE A 167 12.76 -6.04 10.21
C ILE A 167 12.43 -6.16 11.70
N SER A 168 11.55 -7.09 12.08
CA SER A 168 11.28 -7.43 13.49
C SER A 168 12.49 -8.05 14.17
N GLY A 169 13.19 -8.98 13.51
CA GLY A 169 14.42 -9.58 14.04
C GLY A 169 15.60 -8.61 14.15
N SER A 170 15.59 -7.53 13.34
CA SER A 170 16.66 -6.52 13.32
C SER A 170 16.48 -5.43 14.39
N GLY A 171 15.48 -5.52 15.28
CA GLY A 171 15.16 -4.50 16.28
C GLY A 171 14.53 -3.22 15.71
N LEU A 172 14.20 -3.22 14.42
CA LEU A 172 13.53 -2.11 13.72
C LEU A 172 12.01 -2.10 13.95
N VAL A 173 11.46 -3.20 14.46
CA VAL A 173 10.05 -3.37 14.84
C VAL A 173 10.02 -4.12 16.16
N PHE A 174 9.14 -3.75 17.09
CA PHE A 174 9.07 -4.39 18.39
C PHE A 174 8.47 -5.81 18.30
N TYR A 175 9.12 -6.76 18.96
CA TYR A 175 8.49 -7.84 19.72
C TYR A 175 9.25 -7.91 21.05
N LEU A 176 8.54 -7.99 22.19
CA LEU A 176 9.16 -8.37 23.46
C LEU A 176 9.87 -9.72 23.31
#